data_AF-A0A5C6U4J2-F1
#
_entry.id   AF-A0A5C6U4J2-F1
#
_cell.length_a   1.000
_cell.length_b   1.000
_cell.length_c   1.000
_cell.angle_alpha   90.00
_cell.angle_beta   90.00
_cell.angle_gamma   90.00
#
_symmetry.space_group_name_H-M   'P 1'
#
loop_
_entity.id
_entity.type
_entity.pdbx_description
1 polymer ?
#
loop_
_entity_poly.entity_id
_entity_poly.type
_entity_poly.pdbx_seq_one_letter_code
_entity_poly.pdbx_strand_id
1 'polypeptide(L)'
;MHSGLSDGLIPTRYFALVREKLFPRLIRESRRHAGSRSRAKATPREEAALMGLHGGLIYQLGIWPLIYQQHFSGQDDPALIDTFIRDRIRGYLAQVHEFVPAPRR
;
A
#
# COMPACT_ATOMS: atom_id res chain seq x y z
N MET A 1 2.47 5.01 -31.98
CA MET A 1 1.87 4.08 -30.99
C MET A 1 1.65 4.86 -29.71
N HIS A 2 0.41 5.03 -29.26
CA HIS A 2 0.14 5.50 -27.90
C HIS A 2 0.20 4.27 -27.01
N SER A 3 1.26 4.12 -26.21
CA SER A 3 1.30 3.01 -25.25
C SER A 3 0.20 3.28 -24.22
N GLY A 4 -0.53 2.26 -23.76
CA GLY A 4 -1.57 2.40 -22.73
C GLY A 4 -1.08 2.92 -21.36
N LEU A 5 0.22 3.20 -21.26
CA LEU A 5 0.85 3.93 -20.15
C LEU A 5 0.76 5.45 -20.37
N SER A 6 0.89 5.92 -21.61
CA SER A 6 0.90 7.34 -21.98
C SER A 6 -0.48 8.01 -21.97
N ASP A 7 -1.56 7.25 -22.17
CA ASP A 7 -2.95 7.72 -22.09
C ASP A 7 -3.59 7.48 -20.70
N GLY A 8 -2.83 6.92 -19.76
CA GLY A 8 -3.29 6.63 -18.40
C GLY A 8 -4.32 5.50 -18.29
N LEU A 9 -4.62 4.77 -19.38
CA LEU A 9 -5.63 3.70 -19.37
C LEU A 9 -5.23 2.56 -18.43
N ILE A 10 -3.99 2.09 -18.52
CA ILE A 10 -3.47 0.98 -17.72
C ILE A 10 -3.40 1.36 -16.23
N PRO A 11 -2.78 2.49 -15.82
CA PRO A 11 -2.80 2.95 -14.43
C PRO A 11 -4.21 3.09 -13.85
N THR A 12 -5.14 3.68 -14.62
CA THR A 12 -6.53 3.86 -14.18
C THR A 12 -7.22 2.53 -13.89
N ARG A 13 -7.11 1.56 -14.81
CA ARG A 13 -7.71 0.23 -14.64
C ARG A 13 -7.08 -0.54 -13.48
N TYR A 14 -5.76 -0.47 -13.33
CA TYR A 14 -5.05 -1.07 -12.21
C TYR A 14 -5.56 -0.51 -10.87
N PHE A 15 -5.61 0.81 -10.72
CA PHE A 15 -6.08 1.42 -9.47
C PHE A 15 -7.56 1.17 -9.22
N ALA A 16 -8.39 1.10 -10.25
CA ALA A 16 -9.79 0.70 -10.10
C ALA A 16 -9.88 -0.71 -9.47
N LEU A 17 -9.12 -1.68 -10.00
CA LEU A 17 -9.10 -3.04 -9.47
C LEU A 17 -8.58 -3.09 -8.02
N VAL A 18 -7.48 -2.38 -7.73
CA VAL A 18 -6.89 -2.32 -6.39
C VAL A 18 -7.87 -1.72 -5.37
N ARG A 19 -8.51 -0.60 -5.72
CA ARG A 19 -9.51 0.06 -4.87
C ARG A 19 -10.75 -0.78 -4.67
N GLU A 20 -11.16 -1.55 -5.67
CA GLU A 20 -12.38 -2.37 -5.58
C GLU A 20 -12.14 -3.68 -4.82
N LYS A 21 -11.03 -4.37 -5.10
CA LYS A 21 -10.81 -5.75 -4.64
C LYS A 21 -9.87 -5.86 -3.44
N LEU A 22 -8.82 -5.03 -3.38
CA LEU A 22 -7.73 -5.19 -2.41
C LEU A 22 -7.89 -4.26 -1.20
N PHE A 23 -8.00 -2.95 -1.42
CA PHE A 23 -8.03 -1.96 -0.33
C PHE A 23 -9.14 -2.22 0.70
N PRO A 24 -10.38 -2.56 0.32
CA PRO A 24 -11.42 -2.83 1.30
C PRO A 24 -11.08 -4.03 2.20
N ARG A 25 -10.30 -5.00 1.71
CA ARG A 25 -9.85 -6.15 2.50
C ARG A 25 -8.76 -5.75 3.48
N LEU A 26 -7.77 -5.00 3.02
CA LEU A 26 -6.67 -4.51 3.84
C LEU A 26 -7.16 -3.57 4.95
N ILE A 27 -8.06 -2.63 4.64
CA ILE A 27 -8.65 -1.73 5.65
C ILE A 27 -9.34 -2.52 6.77
N ARG A 28 -10.01 -3.62 6.44
CA ARG A 28 -10.62 -4.48 7.45
C ARG A 28 -9.59 -5.16 8.35
N GLU A 29 -8.42 -5.54 7.81
CA GLU A 29 -7.31 -6.05 8.63
C GLU A 29 -6.72 -4.94 9.51
N SER A 30 -6.52 -3.74 8.98
CA SER A 30 -6.02 -2.60 9.74
C SER A 30 -6.97 -2.26 10.90
N ARG A 31 -8.28 -2.22 10.63
CA ARG A 31 -9.29 -2.04 11.67
C ARG A 31 -9.22 -3.14 12.73
N ARG A 32 -9.13 -4.41 12.33
CA ARG A 32 -8.98 -5.53 13.26
C ARG A 32 -7.74 -5.40 14.14
N HIS A 33 -6.61 -5.02 13.53
CA HIS A 33 -5.37 -4.76 14.24
C HIS A 33 -5.55 -3.66 15.30
N ALA A 34 -6.30 -2.61 14.98
CA ALA A 34 -6.67 -1.55 15.93
C ALA A 34 -7.87 -1.86 16.84
N GLY A 35 -8.35 -3.11 16.88
CA GLY A 35 -9.46 -3.53 17.75
C GLY A 35 -10.86 -3.16 17.25
N SER A 36 -11.00 -2.65 16.03
CA SER A 36 -12.28 -2.32 15.40
C SER A 36 -12.78 -3.44 14.49
N ARG A 37 -14.05 -3.83 14.66
CA ARG A 37 -14.74 -4.81 13.78
C ARG A 37 -15.59 -4.13 12.69
N SER A 38 -15.44 -2.82 12.50
CA SER A 38 -16.28 -2.04 11.59
C SER A 38 -16.15 -2.50 10.12
N ARG A 39 -17.31 -2.74 9.49
CA ARG A 39 -17.44 -3.03 8.06
C ARG A 39 -17.90 -1.82 7.24
N ALA A 40 -17.87 -0.62 7.82
CA ALA A 40 -18.21 0.61 7.12
C ALA A 40 -17.32 0.83 5.89
N LYS A 41 -17.74 1.71 4.98
CA LYS A 41 -16.90 2.15 3.86
C LYS A 41 -15.56 2.69 4.38
N ALA A 42 -14.54 2.62 3.54
CA ALA A 42 -13.25 3.21 3.81
C ALA A 42 -13.40 4.73 3.98
N THR A 43 -12.71 5.29 4.96
CA THR A 43 -12.56 6.74 5.10
C THR A 43 -11.43 7.23 4.20
N PRO A 44 -11.44 8.51 3.77
CA PRO A 44 -10.33 9.08 3.01
C PRO A 44 -8.97 8.95 3.71
N ARG A 45 -8.93 9.00 5.05
CA ARG A 45 -7.68 8.83 5.81
C ARG A 45 -7.16 7.38 5.75
N GLU A 46 -8.03 6.40 5.84
CA GLU A 46 -7.65 4.98 5.70
C GLU A 46 -7.14 4.66 4.29
N GLU A 47 -7.79 5.21 3.26
CA GLU A 47 -7.34 5.05 1.86
C GLU A 47 -6.01 5.75 1.62
N ALA A 48 -5.83 6.98 2.13
CA ALA A 48 -4.58 7.72 2.00
C ALA A 48 -3.41 6.97 2.67
N ALA A 49 -3.62 6.39 3.86
CA ALA A 49 -2.60 5.62 4.55
C ALA A 49 -2.20 4.36 3.77
N LEU A 50 -3.16 3.63 3.19
CA LEU A 50 -2.86 2.48 2.32
C LEU A 50 -2.18 2.88 1.01
N MET A 51 -2.57 4.02 0.42
CA MET A 51 -1.89 4.57 -0.74
C MET A 51 -0.43 4.93 -0.41
N GLY A 52 -0.16 5.44 0.79
CA GLY A 52 1.19 5.69 1.28
C GLY A 52 2.02 4.41 1.39
N LEU A 53 1.44 3.34 1.98
CA LEU A 53 2.08 2.01 2.02
C LEU A 53 2.35 1.48 0.61
N HIS A 54 1.36 1.53 -0.28
CA HIS A 54 1.48 1.11 -1.67
C HIS A 54 2.60 1.86 -2.41
N GLY A 55 2.61 3.20 -2.29
CA GLY A 55 3.62 4.05 -2.89
C GLY A 55 5.03 3.74 -2.37
N GLY A 56 5.19 3.54 -1.06
CA GLY A 56 6.49 3.19 -0.46
C GLY A 56 7.06 1.88 -1.00
N LEU A 57 6.22 0.84 -1.13
CA LEU A 57 6.63 -0.45 -1.69
C LEU A 57 6.99 -0.34 -3.17
N ILE A 58 6.14 0.33 -3.97
CA ILE A 58 6.39 0.52 -5.41
C ILE A 58 7.64 1.35 -5.65
N TYR A 59 7.87 2.38 -4.84
CA TYR A 59 9.07 3.21 -5.00
C TYR A 59 10.33 2.39 -4.71
N GLN A 60 10.35 1.66 -3.61
CA GLN A 60 11.53 0.92 -3.15
C GLN A 60 11.83 -0.33 -3.99
N LEU A 61 10.81 -1.08 -4.41
CA LEU A 61 10.98 -2.35 -5.14
C LEU A 61 10.82 -2.23 -6.65
N GLY A 62 10.28 -1.09 -7.13
CA GLY A 62 10.00 -0.88 -8.55
C GLY A 62 10.72 0.34 -9.09
N ILE A 63 10.29 1.55 -8.71
CA ILE A 63 10.79 2.80 -9.32
C ILE A 63 12.30 2.93 -9.14
N TRP A 64 12.79 2.78 -7.92
CA TRP A 64 14.20 2.98 -7.61
C TRP A 64 15.13 2.02 -8.39
N PRO A 65 14.95 0.69 -8.31
CA PRO A 65 15.80 -0.24 -9.05
C PRO A 65 15.50 -0.29 -10.56
N LEU A 66 14.23 -0.23 -10.98
CA LEU A 66 13.85 -0.51 -12.38
C LEU A 66 13.78 0.75 -13.25
N ILE A 67 13.31 1.88 -12.71
CA ILE A 67 13.14 3.12 -13.48
C ILE A 67 14.40 3.98 -13.39
N TYR A 68 14.93 4.16 -12.17
CA TYR A 68 16.12 4.98 -11.97
C TYR A 68 17.43 4.22 -12.18
N GLN A 69 17.36 2.90 -12.37
CA GLN A 69 18.53 2.04 -12.60
C GLN A 69 19.60 2.21 -11.51
N GLN A 70 19.17 2.57 -10.29
CA GLN A 70 20.03 2.76 -9.16
C GLN A 70 19.96 1.50 -8.30
N HIS A 71 21.05 0.74 -8.31
CA HIS A 71 21.13 -0.46 -7.52
C HIS A 71 21.45 -0.15 -6.07
N PHE A 72 20.86 -0.92 -5.15
CA PHE A 72 21.23 -0.90 -3.73
C PHE A 72 21.87 -2.23 -3.33
N SER A 73 22.70 -2.20 -2.28
CA SER A 73 23.36 -3.41 -1.77
C SER A 73 22.32 -4.44 -1.35
N GLY A 74 22.39 -5.65 -1.92
CA GLY A 74 21.44 -6.74 -1.67
C GLY A 74 20.14 -6.67 -2.48
N GLN A 75 20.08 -5.93 -3.58
CA GLN A 75 18.86 -5.76 -4.40
C GLN A 75 18.18 -7.06 -4.84
N ASP A 76 18.95 -8.11 -5.10
CA ASP A 76 18.42 -9.39 -5.55
C ASP A 76 18.39 -10.44 -4.41
N ASP A 77 18.64 -10.01 -3.17
CA ASP A 77 18.51 -10.86 -1.99
C ASP A 77 17.03 -10.93 -1.55
N PRO A 78 16.38 -12.10 -1.67
CA PRO A 78 14.99 -12.27 -1.26
C PRO A 78 14.78 -11.98 0.23
N ALA A 79 15.76 -12.25 1.09
CA ALA A 79 15.65 -12.00 2.52
C ALA A 79 15.63 -10.50 2.84
N LEU A 80 16.39 -9.70 2.07
CA LEU A 80 16.38 -8.25 2.20
C LEU A 80 15.07 -7.65 1.69
N ILE A 81 14.54 -8.14 0.57
CA ILE A 81 13.22 -7.75 0.05
C ILE A 81 12.12 -8.03 1.09
N ASP A 82 12.12 -9.21 1.68
CA ASP A 82 11.18 -9.59 2.75
C ASP A 82 11.29 -8.67 3.96
N THR A 83 12.51 -8.28 4.33
CA THR A 83 12.75 -7.33 5.42
C THR A 83 12.14 -5.96 5.10
N PHE A 84 12.33 -5.44 3.89
CA PHE A 84 11.74 -4.17 3.48
C PHE A 84 10.21 -4.20 3.50
N ILE A 85 9.61 -5.27 2.96
CA ILE A 85 8.16 -5.43 2.98
C ILE A 85 7.66 -5.44 4.44
N ARG A 86 8.33 -6.21 5.30
CA ARG A 86 7.99 -6.30 6.73
C ARG A 86 8.09 -4.96 7.44
N ASP A 87 9.14 -4.20 7.20
CA ASP A 87 9.34 -2.90 7.84
C ASP A 87 8.30 -1.87 7.37
N ARG A 88 7.94 -1.87 6.08
CA ARG A 88 6.85 -1.03 5.57
C ARG A 88 5.50 -1.40 6.18
N ILE A 89 5.21 -2.71 6.31
CA ILE A 89 3.99 -3.18 6.98
C ILE A 89 4.00 -2.77 8.46
N ARG A 90 5.11 -2.97 9.18
CA ARG A 90 5.22 -2.57 10.60
C ARG A 90 5.03 -1.07 10.78
N GLY A 91 5.67 -0.26 9.95
CA GLY A 91 5.51 1.20 9.97
C GLY A 91 4.08 1.62 9.66
N TYR A 92 3.42 0.96 8.71
CA TYR A 92 1.99 1.15 8.46
C TYR A 92 1.13 0.80 9.68
N LEU A 93 1.35 -0.37 10.30
CA LEU A 93 0.58 -0.83 11.45
C LEU A 93 0.75 0.07 12.68
N ALA A 94 1.96 0.60 12.91
CA ALA A 94 2.26 1.48 14.03
C ALA A 94 1.42 2.78 14.04
N GLN A 95 1.03 3.30 12.88
CA GLN A 95 0.22 4.51 12.73
C GLN A 95 -1.29 4.22 12.59
N VAL A 96 -1.73 2.95 12.59
CA VAL A 96 -3.15 2.61 12.32
C VAL A 96 -4.11 3.27 13.30
N HIS A 97 -3.71 3.38 14.56
CA HIS A 97 -4.53 3.99 15.61
C HIS A 97 -4.78 5.49 15.39
N GLU A 98 -3.99 6.17 14.55
CA GLU A 98 -4.15 7.60 14.24
C GLU A 98 -5.28 7.90 13.24
N PHE A 99 -5.69 6.89 12.47
CA PHE A 99 -6.69 7.05 11.41
C PHE A 99 -7.83 6.04 11.45
N VAL A 100 -7.71 4.96 12.20
CA VAL A 100 -8.85 4.09 12.49
C VAL A 100 -9.64 4.69 13.65
N PRO A 101 -10.93 5.02 13.47
CA PRO A 101 -11.75 5.52 14.56
C PRO A 101 -11.78 4.52 15.72
N ALA A 102 -11.59 5.01 16.94
CA ALA A 102 -11.77 4.21 18.15
C ALA A 102 -13.17 3.57 18.15
N PRO A 103 -13.32 2.31 18.58
CA PRO A 103 -14.62 1.69 18.68
C PRO A 103 -15.51 2.53 19.61
N ARG A 104 -16.63 3.02 19.07
CA ARG A 104 -17.70 3.58 19.92
C ARG A 104 -18.22 2.42 20.77
N ARG A 105 -17.98 2.51 22.08
CA ARG A 105 -18.53 1.59 23.08
C ARG A 105 -20.04 1.76 23.19
#